data_AF-A0AA38R2K1-F1
#
_entry.id   AF-A0AA38R2K1-F1
#
_cell.length_a   1.000
_cell.length_b   1.000
_cell.length_c   1.000
_cell.angle_alpha   90.00
_cell.angle_beta   90.00
_cell.angle_gamma   90.00
#
_symmetry.space_group_name_H-M   'P 1'
#
loop_
_entity.id
_entity.type
_entity.pdbx_description
1 polymer ?
#
loop_
_entity_poly.entity_id
_entity_poly.type
_entity_poly.pdbx_seq_one_letter_code
_entity_poly.pdbx_strand_id
1 'polypeptide(L)'
;MEVAEIKTLTLPDGRRLGYGIYGEAAPAAPTAFYSTASRARTRRPSSPPPPPATRQGLRIVAPWHPAAGGSDFQPGRTLLDYPADLLALADQLKLDKFASIAVSGGNLYVLVAAHASPIPPRRPR
;
A
#
# COMPACT_ATOMS: atom_id res chain seq x y z
N MET A 1 13.20 -5.92 10.36
CA MET A 1 12.48 -6.97 9.62
C MET A 1 12.83 -6.87 8.16
N GLU A 2 13.09 -8.00 7.52
CA GLU A 2 13.53 -8.03 6.14
C GLU A 2 12.33 -7.86 5.21
N VAL A 3 12.50 -7.02 4.18
CA VAL A 3 11.52 -6.91 3.10
C VAL A 3 11.64 -8.19 2.30
N ALA A 4 10.57 -8.97 2.20
CA ALA A 4 10.61 -10.23 1.45
C ALA A 4 10.83 -9.95 -0.04
N GLU A 5 10.23 -8.87 -0.55
CA GLU A 5 10.40 -8.46 -1.94
C GLU A 5 10.20 -6.95 -2.13
N ILE A 6 11.05 -6.31 -2.93
CA ILE A 6 10.85 -4.93 -3.40
C ILE A 6 10.48 -5.00 -4.88
N LYS A 7 9.33 -4.43 -5.23
CA LYS A 7 8.79 -4.43 -6.59
C LYS A 7 8.43 -3.01 -7.02
N THR A 8 8.33 -2.83 -8.32
CA THR A 8 7.84 -1.60 -8.94
C THR A 8 6.76 -1.94 -9.96
N LEU A 9 5.76 -1.09 -10.10
CA LEU A 9 4.79 -1.13 -11.18
C LEU A 9 4.69 0.22 -11.87
N THR A 10 4.22 0.23 -13.11
CA THR A 10 3.89 1.46 -13.84
C THR A 10 2.41 1.78 -13.63
N LEU A 11 2.13 2.97 -13.14
CA LEU A 11 0.79 3.51 -12.94
C LEU A 11 0.19 3.93 -14.29
N PRO A 12 -1.14 4.10 -14.38
CA PRO A 12 -1.81 4.54 -15.61
C PRO A 12 -1.32 5.89 -16.14
N ASP A 13 -0.82 6.76 -15.27
CA ASP A 13 -0.24 8.06 -15.62
C ASP A 13 1.24 7.99 -16.05
N GLY A 14 1.81 6.78 -16.15
CA GLY A 14 3.19 6.51 -16.54
C GLY A 14 4.20 6.59 -15.40
N ARG A 15 3.82 7.05 -14.19
CA ARG A 15 4.73 7.06 -13.04
C ARG A 15 5.02 5.65 -12.56
N ARG A 16 6.23 5.39 -12.09
CA ARG A 16 6.56 4.18 -11.35
C ARG A 16 6.11 4.31 -9.90
N LEU A 17 5.52 3.25 -9.36
CA LEU A 17 5.22 3.08 -7.95
C LEU A 17 6.03 1.91 -7.41
N GLY A 18 6.94 2.19 -6.48
CA GLY A 18 7.61 1.17 -5.68
C GLY A 18 6.69 0.66 -4.57
N TYR A 19 6.75 -0.63 -4.27
CA TYR A 19 6.06 -1.24 -3.13
C TYR A 19 6.79 -2.50 -2.61
N GLY A 20 6.72 -2.69 -1.29
CA GLY A 20 7.40 -3.79 -0.60
C GLY A 20 6.40 -4.84 -0.15
N ILE A 21 6.75 -6.12 -0.24
CA ILE A 21 5.95 -7.23 0.26
C ILE A 21 6.59 -7.78 1.54
N TYR A 22 5.76 -8.00 2.57
CA TYR A 22 6.15 -8.54 3.87
C TYR A 22 5.18 -9.64 4.31
N GLY A 23 5.67 -10.57 5.13
CA GLY A 23 4.88 -11.70 5.60
C GLY A 23 4.74 -12.76 4.51
N GLU A 24 3.52 -13.24 4.29
CA GLU A 24 3.24 -14.25 3.28
C GLU A 24 3.43 -13.67 1.87
N ALA A 25 4.16 -14.39 1.01
CA ALA A 25 4.45 -13.98 -0.36
C ALA A 25 3.41 -14.51 -1.35
N ALA A 26 2.67 -15.56 -0.98
CA ALA A 26 1.68 -16.20 -1.82
C ALA A 26 0.60 -15.19 -2.30
N PRO A 27 0.34 -15.07 -3.61
CA PRO A 27 -0.69 -14.18 -4.14
C PRO A 27 -2.11 -14.48 -3.61
N ALA A 28 -2.38 -15.73 -3.22
CA ALA A 28 -3.67 -16.16 -2.68
C ALA A 28 -3.89 -15.76 -1.21
N ALA A 29 -2.86 -15.27 -0.52
CA ALA A 29 -2.97 -14.90 0.88
C ALA A 29 -3.78 -13.60 1.07
N PRO A 30 -4.53 -13.47 2.18
CA PRO A 30 -5.24 -12.23 2.50
C PRO A 30 -4.27 -11.05 2.50
N THR A 31 -4.56 -10.06 1.66
CA THR A 31 -3.66 -8.94 1.41
C THR A 31 -4.11 -7.69 2.15
N ALA A 32 -3.16 -7.02 2.81
CA ALA A 32 -3.36 -5.74 3.47
C ALA A 32 -2.37 -4.70 2.96
N PHE A 33 -2.87 -3.53 2.54
CA PHE A 33 -2.02 -2.39 2.27
C PHE A 33 -1.59 -1.72 3.56
N TYR A 34 -0.31 -1.37 3.66
CA TYR A 34 0.26 -0.75 4.84
C TYR A 34 0.79 0.65 4.53
N SER A 35 0.16 1.66 5.13
CA SER A 35 0.47 3.07 4.92
C SER A 35 1.17 3.68 6.14
N THR A 36 2.16 4.53 5.90
CA THR A 36 2.90 5.24 6.98
C THR A 36 2.94 6.73 6.71
N ALA A 37 3.20 7.53 7.73
CA ALA A 37 3.43 8.97 7.58
C ALA A 37 4.82 9.31 7.01
N SER A 38 5.73 8.35 6.96
CA SER A 38 7.13 8.61 6.65
C SER A 38 7.31 8.95 5.18
N ARG A 39 7.81 10.15 4.90
CA ARG A 39 8.26 10.56 3.56
C ARG A 39 9.77 10.38 3.37
N ALA A 40 10.40 9.51 4.17
CA ALA A 40 11.80 9.19 3.99
C ALA A 40 12.03 8.67 2.56
N ARG A 41 12.93 9.33 1.82
CA ARG A 41 13.28 8.98 0.43
C ARG A 41 14.22 7.77 0.34
N THR A 42 14.07 6.83 1.27
CA THR A 42 14.95 5.67 1.41
C THR A 42 14.46 4.51 0.55
N ARG A 43 15.39 3.65 0.13
CA ARG A 43 15.06 2.43 -0.64
C ARG A 43 14.29 1.40 0.18
N ARG A 44 14.34 1.48 1.52
CA ARG A 44 13.58 0.67 2.47
C ARG A 44 12.63 1.57 3.27
N PRO A 45 11.43 1.12 3.69
CA PRO A 45 10.57 1.97 4.49
C PRO A 45 11.18 2.13 5.88
N SER A 46 11.18 3.36 6.38
CA SER A 46 11.69 3.67 7.73
C SER A 46 10.82 3.08 8.85
N SER A 47 9.59 2.67 8.52
CA SER A 47 8.60 2.16 9.46
C SER A 47 7.96 0.90 8.87
N PRO A 48 8.69 -0.23 8.77
CA PRO A 48 8.12 -1.47 8.24
C PRO A 48 6.95 -1.96 9.13
N PRO A 49 6.07 -2.82 8.60
CA PRO A 49 5.03 -3.45 9.40
C PRO A 49 5.63 -4.16 10.62
N PRO A 50 4.94 -4.25 11.76
CA PRO A 50 5.47 -4.91 12.95
C PRO A 50 5.48 -6.45 12.80
N PRO A 51 6.39 -7.18 13.47
CA PRO A 51 6.53 -8.64 13.33
C PRO A 51 5.24 -9.46 13.50
N PRO A 52 4.36 -9.16 14.47
CA PRO A 52 3.11 -9.89 14.61
C PRO A 52 2.22 -9.81 13.36
N ALA A 53 2.20 -8.65 12.67
CA ALA A 53 1.39 -8.48 11.47
C ALA A 53 1.85 -9.39 10.32
N THR A 54 3.16 -9.67 10.24
CA THR A 54 3.75 -10.53 9.19
C THR A 54 3.67 -12.03 9.48
N ARG A 55 3.37 -12.44 10.73
CA ARG A 55 3.40 -13.85 11.16
C ARG A 55 2.05 -14.57 11.09
N GLN A 56 1.00 -13.89 10.67
CA GLN A 56 -0.37 -14.41 10.68
C GLN A 56 -0.86 -14.89 9.29
N GLY A 57 0.05 -15.28 8.40
CA GLY A 57 -0.30 -15.67 7.03
C GLY A 57 -0.85 -14.52 6.18
N LEU A 58 -0.64 -13.28 6.61
CA LEU A 58 -1.04 -12.08 5.88
C LEU A 58 0.06 -11.66 4.91
N ARG A 59 -0.37 -11.29 3.70
CA ARG A 59 0.48 -10.63 2.71
C ARG A 59 0.38 -9.12 2.89
N ILE A 60 1.42 -8.50 3.42
CA ILE A 60 1.42 -7.05 3.66
C ILE A 60 2.14 -6.36 2.51
N VAL A 61 1.42 -5.47 1.83
CA VAL A 61 1.94 -4.68 0.71
C VAL A 61 2.08 -3.23 1.15
N ALA A 62 3.31 -2.71 1.18
CA ALA A 62 3.59 -1.34 1.59
C ALA A 62 4.05 -0.50 0.39
N PRO A 63 3.16 0.29 -0.24
CA PRO A 63 3.56 1.23 -1.29
C PRO A 63 4.41 2.36 -0.70
N TRP A 64 5.46 2.76 -1.42
CA TRP A 64 6.25 3.93 -1.06
C TRP A 64 5.56 5.22 -1.50
N HIS A 65 5.78 6.28 -0.72
CA HIS A 65 5.42 7.63 -1.11
C HIS A 65 6.17 8.05 -2.39
N PRO A 66 5.64 9.02 -3.17
CA PRO A 66 6.34 9.54 -4.33
C PRO A 66 7.76 10.00 -4.00
N ALA A 67 8.68 9.77 -4.94
CA ALA A 67 10.12 10.00 -4.80
C ALA A 67 10.84 9.15 -3.73
N ALA A 68 10.25 8.03 -3.27
CA ALA A 68 10.87 7.10 -2.34
C ALA A 68 10.81 5.65 -2.87
N GLY A 69 11.76 4.80 -2.47
CA GLY A 69 11.67 3.35 -2.71
C GLY A 69 11.57 2.87 -4.17
N GLY A 70 11.88 3.73 -5.15
CA GLY A 70 11.68 3.45 -6.57
C GLY A 70 10.39 4.03 -7.17
N SER A 71 9.57 4.71 -6.36
CA SER A 71 8.46 5.53 -6.84
C SER A 71 8.95 6.83 -7.45
N ASP A 72 8.38 7.21 -8.59
CA ASP A 72 8.64 8.49 -9.21
C ASP A 72 8.00 9.64 -8.41
N PHE A 73 8.49 10.86 -8.62
CA PHE A 73 7.92 12.05 -8.01
C PHE A 73 6.57 12.39 -8.66
N GLN A 74 5.62 12.90 -7.87
CA GLN A 74 4.37 13.47 -8.38
C GLN A 74 4.30 14.95 -8.01
N PRO A 75 4.43 15.87 -8.98
CA PRO A 75 4.23 17.30 -8.76
C PRO A 75 2.81 17.60 -8.27
N GLY A 76 2.68 18.51 -7.31
CA GLY A 76 1.37 18.99 -6.85
C GLY A 76 0.51 17.96 -6.10
N ARG A 77 1.08 16.83 -5.65
CA ARG A 77 0.32 15.76 -5.00
C ARG A 77 -0.43 16.23 -3.77
N THR A 78 -1.70 15.84 -3.71
CA THR A 78 -2.61 15.95 -2.58
C THR A 78 -2.84 14.60 -1.91
N LEU A 79 -3.49 14.58 -0.75
CA LEU A 79 -3.89 13.32 -0.11
C LEU A 79 -4.91 12.54 -0.95
N LEU A 80 -5.75 13.24 -1.72
CA LEU A 80 -6.82 12.64 -2.53
C LEU A 80 -6.30 11.93 -3.79
N ASP A 81 -5.02 12.08 -4.13
CA ASP A 81 -4.38 11.32 -5.22
C ASP A 81 -3.96 9.91 -4.79
N TYR A 82 -3.83 9.66 -3.47
CA TYR A 82 -3.40 8.37 -2.96
C TYR A 82 -4.31 7.18 -3.32
N PRO A 83 -5.64 7.31 -3.25
CA PRO A 83 -6.53 6.20 -3.59
C PRO A 83 -6.35 5.69 -5.01
N ALA A 84 -6.08 6.57 -5.97
CA ALA A 84 -5.86 6.18 -7.37
C ALA A 84 -4.63 5.27 -7.51
N ASP A 85 -3.52 5.62 -6.87
CA ASP A 85 -2.32 4.76 -6.85
C ASP A 85 -2.59 3.42 -6.16
N LEU A 86 -3.34 3.44 -5.06
CA LEU A 86 -3.66 2.24 -4.28
C LEU A 86 -4.55 1.27 -5.08
N LEU A 87 -5.55 1.79 -5.79
CA LEU A 87 -6.43 1.00 -6.64
C LEU A 87 -5.70 0.45 -7.87
N ALA A 88 -4.87 1.26 -8.53
CA ALA A 88 -4.04 0.77 -9.62
C ALA A 88 -3.10 -0.36 -9.16
N LEU A 89 -2.53 -0.26 -7.96
CA LEU A 89 -1.74 -1.32 -7.35
C LEU A 89 -2.60 -2.57 -7.04
N ALA A 90 -3.82 -2.39 -6.52
CA ALA A 90 -4.74 -3.51 -6.27
C ALA A 90 -5.12 -4.26 -7.55
N ASP A 91 -5.41 -3.53 -8.63
CA ASP A 91 -5.74 -4.09 -9.94
C ASP A 91 -4.55 -4.88 -10.51
N GLN A 92 -3.33 -4.32 -10.45
CA GLN A 92 -2.11 -5.01 -10.89
C GLN A 92 -1.84 -6.28 -10.08
N LEU A 93 -2.15 -6.26 -8.78
CA LEU A 93 -2.05 -7.41 -7.90
C LEU A 93 -3.25 -8.37 -8.00
N LYS A 94 -4.24 -8.07 -8.85
CA LYS A 94 -5.47 -8.84 -9.06
C LYS A 94 -6.24 -9.08 -7.75
N LEU A 95 -6.36 -8.04 -6.93
CA LEU A 95 -7.02 -8.11 -5.64
C LEU A 95 -8.48 -7.66 -5.73
N ASP A 96 -9.41 -8.61 -5.64
CA ASP A 96 -10.84 -8.28 -5.53
C ASP A 96 -11.20 -7.69 -4.16
N LYS A 97 -10.43 -8.05 -3.13
CA LYS A 97 -10.60 -7.61 -1.74
C LYS A 97 -9.25 -7.45 -1.08
N PHE A 98 -9.11 -6.38 -0.31
CA PHE A 98 -7.94 -6.10 0.49
C PHE A 98 -8.32 -5.34 1.75
N ALA A 99 -7.49 -5.42 2.77
CA ALA A 99 -7.55 -4.54 3.92
C ALA A 99 -6.61 -3.35 3.73
N SER A 100 -6.87 -2.26 4.44
CA SER A 100 -5.93 -1.14 4.56
C SER A 100 -5.63 -0.90 6.03
N ILE A 101 -4.35 -0.91 6.38
CA ILE A 101 -3.84 -0.69 7.72
C ILE A 101 -2.81 0.43 7.68
N ALA A 102 -2.66 1.14 8.80
CA ALA A 102 -1.74 2.25 8.86
C ALA A 102 -1.14 2.42 10.25
N VAL A 103 -0.04 3.17 10.28
CA VAL A 103 0.58 3.63 11.52
C VAL A 103 0.75 5.15 11.49
N SER A 104 0.50 5.80 12.64
CA SER A 104 0.69 7.24 12.84
C SER A 104 -0.10 8.06 11.79
N GLY A 105 0.52 9.06 11.16
CA GLY A 105 -0.08 9.84 10.05
C GLY A 105 -0.42 9.03 8.80
N GLY A 106 -0.08 7.72 8.75
CA GLY A 106 -0.60 6.79 7.75
C GLY A 106 -2.14 6.72 7.74
N ASN A 107 -2.80 6.99 8.87
CA ASN A 107 -4.25 6.88 9.00
C ASN A 107 -5.02 7.79 8.03
N LEU A 108 -4.47 8.95 7.67
CA LEU A 108 -5.07 9.83 6.68
C LEU A 108 -5.17 9.16 5.30
N TYR A 109 -4.17 8.35 4.94
CA TYR A 109 -4.14 7.62 3.67
C TYR A 109 -5.19 6.50 3.64
N VAL A 110 -5.43 5.81 4.76
CA VAL A 110 -6.52 4.83 4.88
C VAL A 110 -7.88 5.54 4.78
N LEU A 111 -8.03 6.69 5.43
CA LEU A 111 -9.28 7.45 5.41
C LEU A 111 -9.66 7.93 4.01
N VAL A 112 -8.72 8.53 3.27
CA VAL A 112 -8.98 8.98 1.89
C VAL A 112 -9.19 7.80 0.93
N ALA A 113 -8.51 6.66 1.14
CA ALA A 113 -8.75 5.44 0.37
C ALA A 113 -10.17 4.91 0.59
N ALA A 114 -10.62 4.87 1.85
CA ALA A 114 -11.98 4.47 2.18
C ALA A 114 -13.04 5.46 1.66
N HIS A 115 -12.70 6.76 1.60
CA HIS A 115 -13.59 7.77 1.01
C HIS A 115 -13.78 7.57 -0.50
N ALA A 116 -12.72 7.24 -1.22
CA ALA A 116 -12.75 7.05 -2.68
C ALA A 116 -13.28 5.67 -3.13
N SER A 117 -13.21 4.66 -2.26
CA SER A 117 -13.76 3.32 -2.51
C SER A 117 -14.88 3.03 -1.50
N PRO A 118 -16.15 3.32 -1.85
CA PRO A 118 -17.26 3.07 -0.94
C PRO A 118 -17.29 1.60 -0.56
N ILE A 119 -17.31 1.34 0.75
CA ILE A 119 -17.48 0.01 1.31
C ILE A 119 -18.78 -0.56 0.73
N PRO A 120 -18.76 -1.70 0.01
CA PRO A 120 -20.00 -2.31 -0.45
C PRO A 120 -20.89 -2.57 0.77
N PRO A 121 -22.21 -2.28 0.69
CA PRO A 121 -23.09 -2.42 1.83
C PRO A 121 -22.93 -3.82 2.43
N ARG A 122 -22.87 -3.90 3.77
CA ARG A 122 -22.81 -5.19 4.47
C ARG A 122 -23.93 -6.06 3.95
N ARG A 123 -23.60 -7.21 3.35
CA ARG A 123 -24.64 -8.21 3.06
C ARG A 123 -25.31 -8.58 4.40
N PRO A 124 -26.64 -8.57 4.48
CA PRO A 124 -27.34 -9.02 5.68
C PRO A 124 -26.88 -10.45 6.00
N ARG A 125 -26.66 -10.71 7.29
CA ARG A 125 -26.28 -12.03 7.79
C ARG A 125 -27.42 -13.03 7.59
#